data_AF-A0A0G3XHH1-F1
#
_entry.id   AF-A0A0G3XHH1-F1
#
_cell.length_a   1.000
_cell.length_b   1.000
_cell.length_c   1.000
_cell.angle_alpha   90.00
_cell.angle_beta   90.00
_cell.angle_gamma   90.00
#
_symmetry.space_group_name_H-M   'P 1'
#
loop_
_entity.id
_entity.type
_entity.pdbx_description
1 polymer ?
#
loop_
_entity_poly.entity_id
_entity_poly.type
_entity_poly.pdbx_seq_one_letter_code
_entity_poly.pdbx_strand_id
1 'polypeptide(L)'
;MIEQRPNGGYGLIYADPPWAFNTHDGRRRTPTQKTFREAEDHYPTMSVEEMSALPVADLAAKDAVLAMWLVGSHLDVAFDLAAAWGFDRFVTDLFYWAKQKLIHAQQVDMFTGDIAPLPMSMGYFSRKQIEPCWLFRRGKGLPVRAHDVRQLIVAPRREHSRKPPEAAERLERMFGNVPRVELFAREPRPGWAAWGNETDKFAAPASSSAAIGQNEAAKIIPQPEIAA
;
A
#
# COMPACT_ATOMS: atom_id res chain seq x y z
N MET A 1 -5.50 -18.23 -9.36
CA MET A 1 -5.46 -17.52 -10.66
C MET A 1 -6.37 -16.30 -10.52
N ILE A 2 -6.05 -15.14 -11.09
CA ILE A 2 -6.99 -13.99 -11.09
C ILE A 2 -8.18 -14.40 -11.96
N GLU A 3 -9.28 -14.79 -11.35
CA GLU A 3 -10.41 -15.44 -12.03
C GLU A 3 -11.12 -14.53 -13.05
N GLN A 4 -10.86 -13.21 -13.05
CA GLN A 4 -11.53 -12.27 -13.93
C GLN A 4 -10.59 -11.14 -14.38
N ARG A 5 -9.66 -11.44 -15.30
CA ARG A 5 -8.94 -10.38 -16.04
C ARG A 5 -9.94 -9.72 -17.01
N PRO A 6 -10.05 -8.38 -17.04
CA PRO A 6 -10.90 -7.69 -18.01
C PRO A 6 -10.40 -7.92 -19.44
N ASN A 7 -11.31 -7.94 -20.41
CA ASN A 7 -10.96 -8.02 -21.82
C ASN A 7 -10.00 -6.87 -22.21
N GLY A 8 -8.78 -7.22 -22.60
CA GLY A 8 -7.72 -6.25 -22.92
C GLY A 8 -6.72 -5.96 -21.80
N GLY A 9 -6.94 -6.46 -20.58
CA GLY A 9 -6.03 -6.37 -19.45
C GLY A 9 -6.11 -5.09 -18.62
N TYR A 10 -5.30 -5.04 -17.57
CA TYR A 10 -5.25 -3.91 -16.63
C TYR A 10 -4.37 -2.80 -17.18
N GLY A 11 -4.93 -1.59 -17.30
CA GLY A 11 -4.19 -0.40 -17.69
C GLY A 11 -3.35 0.17 -16.54
N LEU A 12 -3.80 -0.01 -15.31
CA LEU A 12 -3.12 0.45 -14.09
C LEU A 12 -2.81 -0.75 -13.20
N ILE A 13 -1.53 -0.98 -12.95
CA ILE A 13 -1.05 -1.96 -11.98
C ILE A 13 -0.40 -1.21 -10.83
N TYR A 14 -0.84 -1.50 -9.60
CA TYR A 14 -0.28 -0.95 -8.37
C TYR A 14 0.30 -2.10 -7.54
N ALA A 15 1.55 -1.99 -7.10
CA ALA A 15 2.24 -3.11 -6.46
C ALA A 15 3.03 -2.69 -5.22
N ASP A 16 2.97 -3.50 -4.16
CA ASP A 16 3.88 -3.47 -3.02
C ASP A 16 4.60 -4.82 -2.89
N PRO A 17 5.64 -5.07 -3.72
CA PRO A 17 6.28 -6.38 -3.75
C PRO A 17 6.88 -6.77 -2.38
N PRO A 18 6.85 -8.05 -1.99
CA PRO A 18 7.35 -8.53 -0.71
C PRO A 18 8.88 -8.64 -0.72
N TRP A 19 9.56 -7.48 -0.81
CA TRP A 19 11.01 -7.36 -0.86
C TRP A 19 11.67 -8.11 0.32
N ALA A 20 12.55 -9.07 0.00
CA ALA A 20 13.35 -9.74 1.02
C ALA A 20 14.66 -8.99 1.26
N PHE A 21 15.17 -9.04 2.48
CA PHE A 21 16.44 -8.43 2.83
C PHE A 21 17.43 -9.52 3.17
N ASN A 22 18.64 -9.38 2.64
CA ASN A 22 19.78 -10.14 3.14
C ASN A 22 20.36 -9.37 4.33
N THR A 23 20.28 -9.95 5.52
CA THR A 23 20.93 -9.39 6.70
C THR A 23 22.43 -9.68 6.65
N HIS A 24 23.24 -8.92 7.41
CA HIS A 24 24.71 -9.05 7.42
C HIS A 24 25.21 -10.47 7.80
N ASP A 25 24.38 -11.29 8.42
CA ASP A 25 24.64 -12.72 8.71
C ASP A 25 24.23 -13.67 7.56
N GLY A 26 23.96 -13.14 6.35
CA GLY A 26 23.59 -13.91 5.16
C GLY A 26 22.17 -14.48 5.18
N ARG A 27 21.38 -14.22 6.22
CA ARG A 27 20.00 -14.72 6.32
C ARG A 27 19.03 -13.83 5.58
N ARG A 28 18.08 -14.46 4.90
CA ARG A 28 16.94 -13.80 4.28
C ARG A 28 15.88 -13.50 5.32
N ARG A 29 15.54 -12.23 5.54
CA ARG A 29 14.55 -11.83 6.55
C ARG A 29 13.61 -10.73 6.05
N THR A 30 12.41 -10.75 6.62
CA THR A 30 11.41 -9.68 6.51
C THR A 30 11.83 -8.49 7.39
N PRO A 31 11.60 -7.24 6.95
CA PRO A 31 11.91 -6.05 7.75
C PRO A 31 11.07 -5.89 9.03
N THR A 32 11.31 -6.65 10.11
CA THR A 32 10.68 -6.35 11.42
C THR A 32 11.52 -5.38 12.26
N GLN A 33 10.84 -4.41 12.89
CA GLN A 33 11.43 -3.47 13.85
C GLN A 33 11.27 -3.92 15.31
N LYS A 34 10.55 -5.02 15.58
CA LYS A 34 10.27 -5.45 16.95
C LYS A 34 11.42 -6.31 17.50
N THR A 35 11.81 -6.05 18.75
CA THR A 35 12.77 -6.86 19.53
C THR A 35 12.23 -8.25 19.85
N PHE A 36 10.90 -8.40 19.87
CA PHE A 36 10.19 -9.66 20.05
C PHE A 36 9.44 -10.00 18.78
N ARG A 37 9.66 -11.22 18.27
CA ARG A 37 9.03 -11.75 17.06
C ARG A 37 7.59 -12.15 17.38
N GLU A 38 6.63 -11.45 16.80
CA GLU A 38 5.23 -11.88 16.80
C GLU A 38 4.94 -12.70 15.54
N ALA A 39 3.97 -13.61 15.60
CA ALA A 39 3.60 -14.47 14.46
C ALA A 39 3.15 -13.67 13.22
N GLU A 40 2.69 -12.44 13.40
CA GLU A 40 2.24 -11.52 12.34
C GLU A 40 3.39 -10.84 11.57
N ASP A 41 4.63 -10.91 12.07
CA ASP A 41 5.81 -10.27 11.44
C ASP A 41 6.36 -11.05 10.22
N HIS A 42 5.78 -12.23 9.93
CA HIS A 42 6.23 -13.12 8.88
C HIS A 42 5.22 -13.16 7.71
N TYR A 43 5.28 -12.18 6.79
CA TYR A 43 4.82 -12.44 5.43
C TYR A 43 5.93 -13.18 4.66
N PRO A 44 5.62 -14.22 3.87
CA PRO A 44 6.61 -14.89 3.05
C PRO A 44 7.21 -13.88 2.06
N THR A 45 8.50 -13.57 2.21
CA THR A 45 9.23 -12.75 1.26
C THR A 45 9.61 -13.58 0.05
N MET A 46 9.37 -13.07 -1.16
CA MET A 46 9.68 -13.79 -2.41
C MET A 46 11.04 -13.36 -2.95
N SER A 47 11.77 -14.28 -3.58
CA SER A 47 13.00 -14.03 -4.34
C SER A 47 12.73 -13.13 -5.53
N VAL A 48 13.75 -12.40 -5.98
CA VAL A 48 13.60 -11.56 -7.17
C VAL A 48 13.22 -12.45 -8.34
N GLU A 49 13.79 -13.65 -8.40
CA GLU A 49 13.49 -14.69 -9.38
C GLU A 49 12.05 -15.20 -9.24
N GLU A 50 11.58 -15.50 -8.02
CA GLU A 50 10.20 -15.90 -7.76
C GLU A 50 9.20 -14.79 -8.12
N MET A 51 9.50 -13.53 -7.75
CA MET A 51 8.67 -12.37 -8.11
C MET A 51 8.68 -12.14 -9.63
N SER A 52 9.82 -12.32 -10.29
CA SER A 52 9.95 -12.15 -11.74
C SER A 52 9.21 -13.24 -12.52
N ALA A 53 9.09 -14.44 -11.96
CA ALA A 53 8.34 -15.54 -12.57
C ALA A 53 6.81 -15.37 -12.52
N LEU A 54 6.32 -14.35 -11.78
CA LEU A 54 4.90 -14.04 -11.73
C LEU A 54 4.37 -13.57 -13.09
N PRO A 55 3.19 -14.04 -13.53
CA PRO A 55 2.64 -13.73 -14.86
C PRO A 55 2.01 -12.32 -14.94
N VAL A 56 2.68 -11.29 -14.43
CA VAL A 56 2.17 -9.91 -14.40
C VAL A 56 2.03 -9.33 -15.80
N ALA A 57 2.93 -9.70 -16.72
CA ALA A 57 2.85 -9.30 -18.13
C ALA A 57 1.54 -9.77 -18.79
N ASP A 58 1.02 -10.92 -18.37
CA ASP A 58 -0.24 -11.50 -18.82
C ASP A 58 -1.46 -10.85 -18.17
N LEU A 59 -1.29 -10.01 -17.15
CA LEU A 59 -2.37 -9.23 -16.55
C LEU A 59 -2.49 -7.86 -17.21
N ALA A 60 -1.35 -7.26 -17.53
CA ALA A 60 -1.26 -5.90 -18.07
C ALA A 60 -1.92 -5.76 -19.45
N ALA A 61 -2.51 -4.59 -19.70
CA ALA A 61 -2.93 -4.19 -21.04
C ALA A 61 -1.72 -3.91 -21.95
N LYS A 62 -1.97 -3.75 -23.25
CA LYS A 62 -0.93 -3.38 -24.23
C LYS A 62 -0.25 -2.06 -23.85
N ASP A 63 -1.05 -1.05 -23.51
CA ASP A 63 -0.61 0.23 -23.01
C ASP A 63 -1.03 0.32 -21.53
N ALA A 64 -0.05 0.30 -20.63
CA ALA A 64 -0.30 0.21 -19.19
C ALA A 64 0.79 0.92 -18.40
N VAL A 65 0.52 1.16 -17.12
CA VAL A 65 1.49 1.69 -16.17
C VAL A 65 1.57 0.80 -14.92
N LEU A 66 2.76 0.75 -14.33
CA LEU A 66 3.07 0.07 -13.09
C LEU A 66 3.54 1.10 -12.06
N ALA A 67 2.74 1.32 -11.03
CA ALA A 67 3.13 2.07 -9.84
C ALA A 67 3.60 1.09 -8.76
N MET A 68 4.89 1.09 -8.45
CA MET A 68 5.52 0.08 -7.60
C MET A 68 6.19 0.73 -6.39
N TRP A 69 5.85 0.28 -5.18
CA TRP A 69 6.57 0.66 -3.97
C TRP A 69 7.90 -0.06 -3.87
N LEU A 70 8.91 0.64 -3.37
CA LEU A 70 10.26 0.13 -3.24
C LEU A 70 10.80 0.37 -1.84
N VAL A 71 11.84 -0.39 -1.52
CA VAL A 71 12.72 -0.05 -0.41
C VAL A 71 14.06 0.40 -0.98
N GLY A 72 14.64 1.46 -0.39
CA GLY A 72 15.80 2.14 -0.97
C GLY A 72 17.09 1.32 -1.08
N SER A 73 17.12 0.05 -0.66
CA SER A 73 18.23 -0.88 -0.89
C SER A 73 18.04 -1.79 -2.11
N HIS A 74 16.88 -1.72 -2.78
CA HIS A 74 16.48 -2.59 -3.89
C HIS A 74 16.05 -1.76 -5.12
N LEU A 75 16.64 -0.56 -5.27
CA LEU A 75 16.29 0.36 -6.35
C LEU A 75 16.74 -0.17 -7.72
N ASP A 76 17.90 -0.80 -7.77
CA ASP A 76 18.46 -1.52 -8.91
C ASP A 76 17.57 -2.71 -9.31
N VAL A 77 17.26 -3.57 -8.33
CA VAL A 77 16.42 -4.76 -8.50
C VAL A 77 15.02 -4.42 -9.03
N ALA A 78 14.50 -3.25 -8.69
CA ALA A 78 13.20 -2.82 -9.17
C ALA A 78 13.14 -2.58 -10.68
N PHE A 79 14.25 -2.17 -11.32
CA PHE A 79 14.29 -2.06 -12.78
C PHE A 79 14.16 -3.45 -13.43
N ASP A 80 14.90 -4.43 -12.91
CA ASP A 80 14.87 -5.81 -13.40
C ASP A 80 13.49 -6.44 -13.22
N LEU A 81 12.88 -6.25 -12.04
CA LEU A 81 11.54 -6.76 -11.75
C LEU A 81 10.48 -6.12 -12.66
N ALA A 82 10.53 -4.79 -12.83
CA ALA A 82 9.61 -4.09 -13.73
C ALA A 82 9.77 -4.58 -15.18
N ALA A 83 11.00 -4.78 -15.65
CA ALA A 83 11.28 -5.33 -16.97
C ALA A 83 10.74 -6.76 -17.14
N ALA A 84 10.93 -7.64 -16.14
CA ALA A 84 10.40 -9.00 -16.14
C ALA A 84 8.86 -9.03 -16.22
N TRP A 85 8.19 -8.05 -15.61
CA TRP A 85 6.74 -7.87 -15.71
C TRP A 85 6.27 -7.15 -16.99
N GLY A 86 7.18 -6.83 -17.90
CA GLY A 86 6.87 -6.18 -19.18
C GLY A 86 6.76 -4.65 -19.12
N PHE A 87 7.32 -4.03 -18.08
CA PHE A 87 7.40 -2.57 -17.88
C PHE A 87 8.85 -2.10 -17.94
N ASP A 88 9.43 -2.15 -19.15
CA ASP A 88 10.84 -1.88 -19.45
C ASP A 88 11.24 -0.40 -19.34
N ARG A 89 10.28 0.52 -19.24
CA ARG A 89 10.54 1.97 -19.24
C ARG A 89 10.16 2.60 -17.91
N PHE A 90 11.17 3.01 -17.17
CA PHE A 90 11.00 3.95 -16.06
C PHE A 90 10.49 5.30 -16.57
N VAL A 91 9.54 5.86 -15.84
CA VAL A 91 8.94 7.17 -16.13
C VAL A 91 9.42 8.20 -15.12
N THR A 92 9.18 7.96 -13.83
CA THR A 92 9.52 8.91 -12.76
C THR A 92 9.40 8.26 -11.36
N ASP A 93 10.01 8.90 -10.37
CA ASP A 93 9.79 8.73 -8.94
C ASP A 93 8.42 9.31 -8.52
N LEU A 94 7.36 8.56 -8.78
CA LEU A 94 5.97 9.02 -8.70
C LEU A 94 5.55 9.61 -7.36
N PHE A 95 5.76 8.88 -6.26
CA PHE A 95 5.38 9.32 -4.93
C PHE A 95 6.47 9.06 -3.91
N TYR A 96 6.51 9.91 -2.87
CA TYR A 96 7.24 9.63 -1.65
C TYR A 96 6.27 9.65 -0.48
N TRP A 97 6.19 8.56 0.26
CA TRP A 97 5.48 8.52 1.52
C TRP A 97 6.43 8.92 2.66
N ALA A 98 6.26 10.14 3.18
CA ALA A 98 6.87 10.58 4.42
C ALA A 98 6.02 10.08 5.61
N LYS A 99 6.60 9.17 6.38
CA LYS A 99 5.93 8.55 7.54
C LYS A 99 5.89 9.53 8.70
N GLN A 100 4.68 9.80 9.19
CA GLN A 100 4.47 10.71 10.32
C GLN A 100 3.92 10.02 11.56
N LYS A 101 4.00 10.69 12.71
CA LYS A 101 3.22 10.34 13.90
C LYS A 101 1.93 11.15 13.90
N LEU A 102 0.85 10.54 14.36
CA LEU A 102 -0.31 11.31 14.79
C LEU A 102 0.02 11.93 16.14
N ILE A 103 -0.15 13.26 16.28
CA ILE A 103 0.02 13.94 17.57
C ILE A 103 -1.32 13.99 18.32
N HIS A 104 -2.41 14.35 17.63
CA HIS A 104 -3.78 14.27 18.14
C HIS A 104 -4.70 13.74 17.05
N ALA A 105 -5.42 12.63 17.31
CA ALA A 105 -6.45 11.97 16.50
C ALA A 105 -6.21 11.84 14.98
N GLN A 106 -6.08 12.96 14.24
CA GLN A 106 -5.95 13.05 12.78
C GLN A 106 -4.98 14.15 12.29
N GLN A 107 -4.35 14.93 13.18
CA GLN A 107 -3.44 16.01 12.76
C GLN A 107 -2.02 15.47 12.53
N VAL A 108 -1.50 15.73 11.33
CA VAL A 108 -0.11 15.53 10.97
C VAL A 108 0.64 16.83 11.19
N ASP A 109 1.62 16.82 12.09
CA ASP A 109 2.44 18.00 12.38
C ASP A 109 3.53 18.16 11.30
N MET A 110 3.41 19.23 10.53
CA MET A 110 4.36 19.60 9.47
C MET A 110 4.99 20.98 9.68
N PHE A 111 4.52 21.79 10.64
CA PHE A 111 4.87 23.22 10.72
C PHE A 111 4.90 23.83 12.13
N THR A 112 4.70 23.08 13.21
CA THR A 112 5.04 23.61 14.55
C THR A 112 6.51 23.34 14.85
N GLY A 113 7.22 24.37 15.33
CA GLY A 113 8.68 24.40 15.53
C GLY A 113 9.24 23.39 16.54
N ASP A 114 8.42 22.47 17.02
CA ASP A 114 8.76 21.36 17.89
C ASP A 114 8.44 20.05 17.18
N ILE A 115 9.17 19.75 16.09
CA ILE A 115 8.99 18.50 15.35
C ILE A 115 9.22 17.33 16.30
N ALA A 116 8.16 16.61 16.66
CA ALA A 116 8.31 15.28 17.21
C ALA A 116 9.07 14.46 16.16
N PRO A 117 10.25 13.89 16.47
CA PRO A 117 11.10 13.26 15.47
C PRO A 117 10.32 12.18 14.71
N LEU A 118 10.39 12.22 13.37
CA LEU A 118 9.72 11.24 12.51
C LEU A 118 10.10 9.82 12.97
N PRO A 119 9.18 8.85 12.92
CA PRO A 119 9.50 7.47 13.25
C PRO A 119 10.71 6.98 12.45
N MET A 120 11.80 6.68 13.14
CA MET A 120 12.98 6.10 12.52
C MET A 120 12.72 4.62 12.22
N SER A 121 12.86 4.24 10.96
CA SER A 121 12.88 2.84 10.55
C SER A 121 14.30 2.32 10.42
N MET A 122 14.41 1.02 10.16
CA MET A 122 15.65 0.31 9.93
C MET A 122 16.48 0.96 8.81
N GLY A 123 17.80 0.86 8.92
CA GLY A 123 18.75 1.36 7.95
C GLY A 123 20.12 1.55 8.59
N TYR A 124 21.17 1.08 7.92
CA TYR A 124 22.52 1.06 8.48
C TYR A 124 23.21 2.43 8.43
N PHE A 125 23.13 3.12 7.28
CA PHE A 125 23.79 4.42 7.06
C PHE A 125 22.89 5.61 7.41
N SER A 126 21.60 5.52 7.11
CA SER A 126 20.58 6.49 7.52
C SER A 126 19.31 5.76 7.94
N ARG A 127 18.59 6.32 8.91
CA ARG A 127 17.32 5.76 9.37
C ARG A 127 16.24 6.10 8.35
N LYS A 128 15.51 5.09 7.87
CA LYS A 128 14.51 5.29 6.81
C LYS A 128 13.27 5.98 7.39
N GLN A 129 12.87 7.08 6.76
CA GLN A 129 11.64 7.83 7.10
C GLN A 129 10.69 7.96 5.91
N ILE A 130 11.20 7.68 4.70
CA ILE A 130 10.48 7.75 3.45
C ILE A 130 10.41 6.39 2.76
N GLU A 131 9.31 6.13 2.07
CA GLU A 131 9.18 5.04 1.09
C GLU A 131 8.92 5.64 -0.29
N PRO A 132 9.73 5.32 -1.32
CA PRO A 132 9.45 5.71 -2.70
C PRO A 132 8.46 4.77 -3.38
N CYS A 133 7.64 5.34 -4.26
CA CYS A 133 6.83 4.64 -5.26
C CYS A 133 7.27 5.13 -6.64
N TRP A 134 7.66 4.22 -7.53
CA TRP A 134 8.11 4.55 -8.88
C TRP A 134 7.06 4.17 -9.91
N LEU A 135 7.06 4.91 -11.02
CA LEU A 135 6.20 4.65 -12.17
C LEU A 135 7.02 4.10 -13.34
N PHE A 136 6.58 2.96 -13.85
CA PHE A 136 7.04 2.38 -15.10
C PHE A 136 5.89 2.32 -16.10
N ARG A 137 6.20 2.24 -17.39
CA ARG A 137 5.19 2.09 -18.45
C ARG A 137 5.50 0.93 -19.37
N ARG A 138 4.42 0.34 -19.88
CA ARG A 138 4.38 -0.61 -20.98
C ARG A 138 3.73 0.05 -22.19
N GLY A 139 4.31 -0.15 -23.37
CA GLY A 139 3.81 0.48 -24.59
C GLY A 139 3.84 2.01 -24.49
N LYS A 140 2.73 2.66 -24.85
CA LYS A 140 2.57 4.11 -24.74
C LYS A 140 2.35 4.59 -23.29
N GLY A 141 1.96 3.69 -22.39
CA GLY A 141 1.45 4.03 -21.06
C GLY A 141 0.02 4.58 -21.10
N LEU A 142 -0.46 5.12 -19.97
CA LEU A 142 -1.77 5.73 -19.87
C LEU A 142 -1.72 7.26 -20.05
N PRO A 143 -2.77 7.88 -20.61
CA PRO A 143 -2.88 9.34 -20.64
C PRO A 143 -3.06 9.88 -19.22
N VAL A 144 -2.34 10.96 -18.91
CA VAL A 144 -2.49 11.68 -17.65
C VAL A 144 -3.70 12.62 -17.75
N ARG A 145 -4.62 12.53 -16.79
CA ARG A 145 -5.85 13.31 -16.68
C ARG A 145 -5.74 14.49 -15.71
N ALA A 146 -4.85 14.37 -14.72
CA ALA A 146 -4.58 15.41 -13.73
C ALA A 146 -3.07 15.61 -13.59
N HIS A 147 -2.62 16.84 -13.86
CA HIS A 147 -1.20 17.22 -13.84
C HIS A 147 -0.78 17.94 -12.54
N ASP A 148 -1.73 18.16 -11.62
CA ASP A 148 -1.53 18.86 -10.35
C ASP A 148 -1.47 17.90 -9.14
N VAL A 149 -1.37 16.60 -9.40
CA VAL A 149 -1.19 15.59 -8.37
C VAL A 149 0.21 15.70 -7.78
N ARG A 150 0.28 16.00 -6.47
CA ARG A 150 1.53 16.20 -5.76
C ARG A 150 2.27 14.86 -5.55
N GLN A 151 3.60 14.91 -5.46
CA GLN A 151 4.46 13.74 -5.28
C GLN A 151 4.57 13.31 -3.80
N LEU A 152 4.57 14.26 -2.86
CA LEU A 152 4.73 13.96 -1.44
C LEU A 152 3.40 13.51 -0.81
N ILE A 153 3.39 12.33 -0.20
CA ILE A 153 2.31 11.80 0.64
C ILE A 153 2.78 11.89 2.08
N VAL A 154 2.06 12.63 2.91
CA VAL A 154 2.38 12.77 4.33
C VAL A 154 1.27 12.08 5.10
N ALA A 155 1.56 10.88 5.61
CA ALA A 155 0.56 10.04 6.25
C ALA A 155 1.14 9.23 7.40
N PRO A 156 0.34 8.93 8.44
CA PRO A 156 0.80 8.15 9.57
C PRO A 156 1.12 6.71 9.18
N ARG A 157 2.08 6.10 9.87
CA ARG A 157 2.33 4.66 9.76
C ARG A 157 1.17 3.88 10.36
N ARG A 158 0.70 2.88 9.62
CA ARG A 158 -0.37 1.96 10.02
C ARG A 158 0.21 0.58 10.36
N GLU A 159 -0.61 -0.46 10.42
CA GLU A 159 -0.19 -1.85 10.55
C GLU A 159 0.91 -2.21 9.53
N HIS A 160 1.69 -3.25 9.82
CA HIS A 160 2.94 -3.55 9.09
C HIS A 160 2.76 -3.46 7.56
N SER A 161 3.64 -2.72 6.88
CA SER A 161 3.67 -2.46 5.42
C SER A 161 2.36 -1.99 4.75
N ARG A 162 1.36 -1.51 5.50
CA ARG A 162 0.11 -1.00 4.92
C ARG A 162 0.31 0.41 4.34
N LYS A 163 0.43 0.49 3.01
CA LYS A 163 0.64 1.74 2.24
C LYS A 163 -0.52 2.71 2.37
N PRO A 164 -0.32 4.04 2.29
CA PRO A 164 -1.38 5.04 2.48
C PRO A 164 -2.48 4.93 1.40
N PRO A 165 -3.78 5.01 1.75
CA PRO A 165 -4.88 4.93 0.76
C PRO A 165 -4.79 6.05 -0.28
N GLU A 166 -4.29 7.21 0.13
CA GLU A 166 -4.07 8.39 -0.71
C GLU A 166 -3.27 8.09 -1.98
N ALA A 167 -2.34 7.12 -1.95
CA ALA A 167 -1.58 6.75 -3.14
C ALA A 167 -2.49 6.18 -4.24
N ALA A 168 -3.43 5.30 -3.90
CA ALA A 168 -4.38 4.76 -4.85
C ALA A 168 -5.34 5.85 -5.35
N GLU A 169 -5.86 6.70 -4.45
CA GLU A 169 -6.73 7.82 -4.82
C GLU A 169 -6.06 8.80 -5.79
N ARG A 170 -4.76 9.09 -5.58
CA ARG A 170 -3.95 9.90 -6.50
C ARG A 170 -3.78 9.21 -7.85
N LEU A 171 -3.52 7.90 -7.90
CA LEU A 171 -3.45 7.15 -9.15
C LEU A 171 -4.78 7.19 -9.93
N GLU A 172 -5.91 7.06 -9.22
CA GLU A 172 -7.25 7.16 -9.82
C GLU A 172 -7.50 8.54 -10.42
N ARG A 173 -7.10 9.61 -9.73
CA ARG A 173 -7.20 10.97 -10.25
C ARG A 173 -6.28 11.19 -11.45
N MET A 174 -5.06 10.64 -11.42
CA MET A 174 -4.08 10.78 -12.50
C MET A 174 -4.50 10.06 -13.77
N PHE A 175 -5.03 8.83 -13.68
CA PHE A 175 -5.28 7.99 -14.85
C PHE A 175 -6.77 7.83 -15.21
N GLY A 176 -7.66 8.28 -14.32
CA GLY A 176 -9.10 8.17 -14.48
C GLY A 176 -9.62 6.74 -14.30
N ASN A 177 -10.83 6.49 -14.81
CA ASN A 177 -11.45 5.19 -14.70
C ASN A 177 -10.90 4.21 -15.74
N VAL A 178 -9.86 3.47 -15.35
CA VAL A 178 -9.27 2.37 -16.12
C VAL A 178 -9.38 1.06 -15.34
N PRO A 179 -9.39 -0.11 -16.02
CA PRO A 179 -9.27 -1.38 -15.34
C PRO A 179 -7.94 -1.42 -14.58
N ARG A 180 -8.04 -1.68 -13.28
CA ARG A 180 -6.93 -1.54 -12.33
C ARG A 180 -6.83 -2.72 -11.38
N VAL A 181 -5.60 -3.10 -11.03
CA VAL A 181 -5.30 -4.21 -10.12
C VAL A 181 -4.23 -3.82 -9.10
N GLU A 182 -4.44 -4.22 -7.85
CA GLU A 182 -3.46 -4.10 -6.76
C GLU A 182 -2.81 -5.48 -6.53
N LEU A 183 -1.50 -5.57 -6.79
CA LEU A 183 -0.68 -6.76 -6.55
C LEU A 183 -0.13 -6.72 -5.12
N PHE A 184 -0.13 -7.87 -4.46
CA PHE A 184 0.21 -8.05 -3.04
C PHE A 184 -0.69 -7.23 -2.11
N ALA A 185 -1.94 -7.02 -2.51
CA ALA A 185 -2.94 -6.31 -1.74
C ALA A 185 -3.13 -6.96 -0.37
N ARG A 186 -3.12 -6.15 0.69
CA ARG A 186 -3.45 -6.58 2.06
C ARG A 186 -4.92 -6.42 2.39
N GLU A 187 -5.58 -5.46 1.76
CA GLU A 187 -7.02 -5.18 1.92
C GLU A 187 -7.65 -4.97 0.54
N PRO A 188 -8.89 -5.42 0.31
CA PRO A 188 -9.60 -5.10 -0.91
C PRO A 188 -9.91 -3.60 -0.97
N ARG A 189 -9.79 -3.02 -2.17
CA ARG A 189 -10.12 -1.62 -2.42
C ARG A 189 -11.31 -1.54 -3.39
N PRO A 190 -12.36 -0.77 -3.08
CA PRO A 190 -13.50 -0.61 -3.99
C PRO A 190 -13.04 -0.16 -5.38
N GLY A 191 -13.50 -0.85 -6.43
CA GLY A 191 -13.12 -0.54 -7.80
C GLY A 191 -11.76 -1.06 -8.25
N TRP A 192 -11.03 -1.80 -7.41
CA TRP A 192 -9.77 -2.48 -7.77
C TRP A 192 -9.93 -3.98 -7.72
N ALA A 193 -9.35 -4.66 -8.72
CA ALA A 193 -9.05 -6.08 -8.57
C ALA A 193 -7.91 -6.25 -7.56
N ALA A 194 -7.97 -7.27 -6.73
CA ALA A 194 -6.91 -7.59 -5.78
C ALA A 194 -6.23 -8.89 -6.18
N TRP A 195 -4.90 -8.91 -6.13
CA TRP A 195 -4.11 -10.13 -6.31
C TRP A 195 -3.09 -10.25 -5.18
N GLY A 196 -3.37 -11.10 -4.20
CA GLY A 196 -2.48 -11.34 -3.08
C GLY A 196 -2.87 -12.62 -2.33
N ASN A 197 -1.94 -13.17 -1.56
CA ASN A 197 -2.13 -14.40 -0.78
C ASN A 197 -2.87 -14.16 0.56
N GLU A 198 -3.38 -12.95 0.81
CA GLU A 198 -3.91 -12.51 2.11
C GLU A 198 -5.21 -11.67 2.03
N THR A 199 -6.05 -11.89 1.01
CA THR A 199 -7.25 -11.06 0.76
C THR A 199 -8.28 -11.05 1.89
N ASP A 200 -8.17 -11.95 2.87
CA ASP A 200 -9.13 -12.15 3.95
C ASP A 200 -8.68 -11.57 5.30
N LYS A 201 -7.47 -10.99 5.43
CA LYS A 201 -6.93 -10.56 6.74
C LYS A 201 -7.63 -9.34 7.36
N PHE A 202 -8.32 -8.51 6.56
CA PHE A 202 -8.96 -7.27 7.04
C PHE A 202 -10.39 -7.07 6.52
N ALA A 203 -11.07 -8.13 6.10
CA ALA A 203 -12.49 -8.04 5.79
C ALA A 203 -13.24 -7.58 7.06
N ALA A 204 -13.94 -6.45 6.99
CA ALA A 204 -14.84 -6.04 8.06
C ALA A 204 -15.84 -7.18 8.32
N PRO A 205 -16.16 -7.52 9.58
CA PRO A 205 -17.11 -8.59 9.86
C PRO A 205 -18.42 -8.26 9.15
N ALA A 206 -18.88 -9.19 8.30
CA ALA A 206 -20.18 -9.11 7.67
C ALA A 206 -21.23 -8.90 8.76
N SER A 207 -21.97 -7.81 8.67
CA SER A 207 -23.11 -7.54 9.54
C SER A 207 -24.08 -8.71 9.43
N SER A 208 -24.11 -9.57 10.45
CA SER A 208 -25.13 -10.61 10.52
C SER A 208 -26.47 -9.92 10.76
N SER A 209 -27.35 -10.02 9.78
CA SER A 209 -28.77 -9.78 9.97
C SER A 209 -29.33 -10.92 10.82
N ALA A 210 -29.14 -10.82 12.13
CA ALA A 210 -29.84 -11.65 13.09
C ALA A 210 -31.21 -11.03 13.37
N ALA A 211 -32.22 -11.89 13.33
CA ALA A 211 -33.64 -11.57 13.40
C ALA A 211 -34.01 -10.69 14.60
N ILE A 212 -34.93 -9.78 14.34
CA ILE A 212 -35.67 -8.98 15.32
C ILE A 212 -36.46 -9.94 16.22
N GLY A 213 -36.06 -10.06 17.48
CA GLY A 213 -36.84 -10.63 18.58
C GLY A 213 -37.27 -9.53 19.54
N GLN A 214 -38.57 -9.49 19.83
CA GLN A 214 -39.27 -8.43 20.55
C GLN A 214 -38.97 -8.37 22.07
N ASN A 215 -39.17 -7.17 22.62
CA ASN A 215 -39.44 -6.79 24.02
C ASN A 215 -38.33 -6.86 25.09
N GLU A 216 -37.97 -5.71 25.67
CA GLU A 216 -38.61 -5.21 26.91
C GLU A 216 -38.29 -3.72 27.17
N ALA A 217 -39.13 -3.12 28.02
CA ALA A 217 -39.37 -1.68 28.20
C ALA A 217 -38.16 -0.81 28.57
N ALA A 218 -38.12 0.38 27.98
CA ALA A 218 -37.29 1.49 28.41
C ALA A 218 -37.64 1.95 29.84
N LYS A 219 -36.65 1.96 30.74
CA LYS A 219 -36.69 2.74 31.98
C LYS A 219 -35.90 4.03 31.77
N ILE A 220 -36.60 5.14 31.92
CA ILE A 220 -36.15 6.52 31.81
C ILE A 220 -35.21 6.85 32.99
N ILE A 221 -34.12 7.54 32.67
CA ILE A 221 -33.10 8.06 33.60
C ILE A 221 -33.57 9.43 34.13
N PRO A 222 -33.53 9.72 35.45
CA PRO A 222 -33.52 11.09 35.93
C PRO A 222 -32.08 11.61 36.10
N GLN A 223 -31.81 12.78 35.51
CA GLN A 223 -30.57 13.56 35.62
C GLN A 223 -30.52 14.28 36.99
N PRO A 224 -29.35 14.45 37.63
CA PRO A 224 -29.21 15.32 38.78
C PRO A 224 -29.15 16.80 38.36
N GLU A 225 -29.97 17.63 39.03
CA GLU A 225 -30.03 19.09 38.89
C GLU A 225 -28.69 19.74 39.28
N ILE A 226 -28.22 20.66 38.44
CA ILE A 226 -27.11 21.57 38.77
C ILE A 226 -27.72 22.82 39.40
N ALA A 227 -27.49 23.00 40.71
CA ALA A 227 -27.85 24.21 41.42
C ALA A 227 -26.89 25.36 41.04
N ALA A 228 -27.46 26.55 40.88
CA ALA A 228 -26.79 27.81 40.56
C ALA A 228 -25.93 28.35 41.71
#